data_AF-A0A9X9LQJ9-F1
#
_entry.id   AF-A0A9X9LQJ9-F1
#
_cell.length_a   1.000
_cell.length_b   1.000
_cell.length_c   1.000
_cell.angle_alpha   90.00
_cell.angle_beta   90.00
_cell.angle_gamma   90.00
#
_symmetry.space_group_name_H-M   'P 1'
#
loop_
_entity.id
_entity.type
_entity.pdbx_description
1 polymer ?
#
loop_
_entity_poly.entity_id
_entity_poly.type
_entity_poly.pdbx_seq_one_letter_code
_entity_poly.pdbx_strand_id
1 'polypeptide(L)'
;MLRVREFIRFHQIPNPLRQRLEEYFQHAWSYTNGIDMNAVLKGFPECLQADICLHLNRSLLQHCKPFRGATKGCLRALAMKFK
;
A
#
# COMPACT_ATOMS: atom_id res chain seq x y z
N MET A 1 11.88 9.95 7.88
CA MET A 1 12.01 11.27 8.53
C MET A 1 13.22 12.05 8.02
N LEU A 2 14.46 11.54 8.13
CA LEU A 2 15.66 12.28 7.67
C LEU A 2 15.60 12.69 6.19
N ARG A 3 15.33 11.74 5.28
CA ARG A 3 15.23 12.03 3.84
C ARG A 3 14.16 13.08 3.48
N VAL A 4 13.03 13.09 4.20
CA VAL A 4 11.93 14.05 3.97
C VAL A 4 12.34 15.46 4.39
N ARG A 5 13.01 15.57 5.54
CA ARG A 5 13.53 16.84 6.05
C ARG A 5 14.62 17.42 5.16
N GLU A 6 15.51 16.57 4.62
CA GLU A 6 16.52 16.97 3.65
C GLU A 6 15.89 17.46 2.35
N PHE A 7 14.88 16.75 1.84
CA PHE A 7 14.12 17.16 0.64
C PHE A 7 13.43 18.52 0.82
N ILE A 8 12.75 18.73 1.95
CA ILE A 8 12.11 19.99 2.33
C ILE A 8 13.12 21.13 2.37
N ARG A 9 14.31 20.89 2.96
CA ARG A 9 15.37 21.88 3.08
C ARG A 9 15.98 22.21 1.72
N PHE A 10 16.29 21.20 0.90
CA PHE A 10 16.92 21.35 -0.41
C PHE A 10 16.03 22.15 -1.38
N HIS A 11 14.73 21.87 -1.40
CA HIS A 11 13.76 22.55 -2.27
C HIS A 11 13.12 23.79 -1.64
N GLN A 12 13.56 24.22 -0.45
CA GLN A 12 13.02 25.38 0.27
C GLN A 12 11.49 25.37 0.37
N ILE A 13 10.91 24.22 0.72
CA ILE A 13 9.46 24.05 0.75
C ILE A 13 8.83 24.95 1.83
N PRO A 14 7.79 25.75 1.49
CA PRO A 14 7.15 26.69 2.40
C PRO A 14 6.43 25.98 3.57
N ASN A 15 6.35 26.64 4.72
CA ASN A 15 5.89 26.05 5.98
C ASN A 15 4.52 25.33 5.91
N PRO A 16 3.48 25.86 5.25
CA PRO A 16 2.20 25.16 5.16
C PRO A 16 2.30 23.80 4.44
N LEU A 17 3.13 23.71 3.40
CA LEU A 17 3.34 22.47 2.64
C LEU A 17 4.30 21.53 3.38
N ARG A 18 5.33 22.08 4.04
CA ARG A 18 6.24 21.34 4.91
C ARG A 18 5.49 20.57 5.99
N GLN A 19 4.61 21.24 6.72
CA GLN A 19 3.85 20.64 7.81
C GLN A 19 2.99 19.48 7.30
N ARG A 20 2.28 19.68 6.19
CA ARG A 20 1.49 18.62 5.54
C ARG A 20 2.33 17.41 5.12
N LEU A 21 3.54 17.65 4.60
CA LEU A 21 4.47 16.58 4.22
C LEU A 21 4.98 15.78 5.43
N GLU A 22 5.35 16.47 6.51
CA GLU A 22 5.83 15.84 7.74
C GLU A 22 4.71 15.03 8.41
N GLU A 23 3.50 15.58 8.52
CA GLU A 23 2.31 14.91 9.06
C GLU A 23 1.94 13.66 8.24
N TYR A 24 1.89 13.78 6.91
CA TYR A 24 1.62 12.65 6.03
C TYR A 24 2.67 11.54 6.21
N PHE A 25 3.95 11.90 6.26
CA PHE A 25 5.01 10.91 6.43
C PHE A 25 4.96 10.23 7.79
N GLN A 26 4.68 10.98 8.87
CA GLN A 26 4.49 10.39 10.20
C GLN A 26 3.33 9.40 10.21
N HIS A 27 2.18 9.78 9.64
CA HIS A 27 1.00 8.92 9.56
C HIS A 27 1.25 7.66 8.71
N ALA A 28 1.87 7.83 7.54
CA ALA A 28 2.24 6.70 6.68
C ALA A 28 3.24 5.78 7.38
N TRP A 29 4.23 6.33 8.10
CA TRP A 29 5.20 5.56 8.87
C TRP A 29 4.55 4.80 10.02
N SER A 30 3.66 5.42 10.81
CA SER A 30 2.97 4.73 11.91
C SER A 30 2.09 3.58 11.43
N TYR A 31 1.53 3.69 10.21
CA TYR A 31 0.66 2.65 9.66
C TYR A 31 1.45 1.51 8.99
N THR A 32 2.51 1.85 8.23
CA THR A 32 3.26 0.87 7.42
C THR A 32 4.54 0.39 8.08
N ASN A 33 4.99 1.02 9.17
CA ASN A 33 6.33 0.86 9.75
C ASN A 33 7.47 1.01 8.72
N GLY A 34 7.23 1.77 7.64
CA GLY A 34 8.19 1.95 6.56
C GLY A 34 8.29 0.78 5.59
N ILE A 35 7.38 -0.20 5.67
CA ILE A 35 7.35 -1.34 4.74
C ILE A 35 6.69 -0.90 3.43
N ASP A 36 7.49 -0.91 2.35
CA ASP A 36 6.95 -0.85 0.99
C ASP A 36 6.41 -2.22 0.59
N MET A 37 5.09 -2.39 0.68
CA MET A 37 4.42 -3.63 0.31
C MET A 37 4.74 -4.08 -1.13
N ASN A 38 4.90 -3.16 -2.08
CA ASN A 38 5.22 -3.52 -3.46
C ASN A 38 6.64 -4.06 -3.58
N ALA A 39 7.58 -3.49 -2.83
CA ALA A 39 8.95 -3.99 -2.77
C ALA A 39 9.00 -5.39 -2.13
N VAL A 40 8.23 -5.62 -1.06
CA VAL A 40 8.13 -6.93 -0.41
C VAL A 40 7.53 -7.97 -1.34
N LEU A 41 6.42 -7.66 -2.01
CA LEU A 41 5.74 -8.59 -2.92
C LEU A 41 6.64 -9.00 -4.09
N LYS A 42 7.45 -8.08 -4.64
CA LYS A 42 8.43 -8.39 -5.70
C LYS A 42 9.50 -9.41 -5.30
N GLY A 43 9.70 -9.65 -4.00
CA GLY A 43 10.61 -10.69 -3.50
C GLY A 43 10.04 -12.10 -3.61
N PHE A 44 8.75 -12.25 -3.90
CA PHE A 44 8.07 -13.55 -3.99
C PHE A 44 7.67 -13.90 -5.43
N PRO A 45 7.53 -15.20 -5.77
CA PRO A 45 6.95 -15.63 -7.04
C PRO A 45 5.47 -15.22 -7.17
N GLU A 46 4.97 -15.08 -8.41
CA GLU A 46 3.62 -14.60 -8.71
C GLU A 46 2.50 -15.38 -8.02
N CYS A 47 2.68 -16.70 -7.84
CA CYS A 47 1.70 -17.53 -7.14
C CYS A 47 1.53 -17.11 -5.68
N LEU A 48 2.63 -16.81 -4.98
CA LEU A 48 2.61 -16.34 -3.60
C LEU A 48 2.13 -14.89 -3.51
N GLN A 49 2.50 -14.03 -4.46
CA GLN A 49 1.97 -12.67 -4.53
C GLN A 49 0.44 -12.67 -4.61
N ALA A 50 -0.13 -13.52 -5.47
CA ALA A 50 -1.58 -13.62 -5.64
C ALA A 50 -2.30 -14.07 -4.37
N ASP A 51 -1.75 -15.04 -3.64
CA ASP A 51 -2.33 -15.52 -2.39
C ASP A 51 -2.19 -14.47 -1.26
N ILE A 52 -1.07 -13.73 -1.19
CA ILE A 52 -0.89 -12.62 -0.25
C ILE A 52 -1.88 -11.49 -0.55
N CYS A 53 -1.98 -11.06 -1.81
CA CYS A 53 -2.93 -10.03 -2.23
C CYS A 53 -4.38 -10.45 -1.93
N LEU A 54 -4.72 -11.72 -2.15
CA LEU A 54 -6.05 -12.24 -1.82
C LEU A 54 -6.32 -12.15 -0.31
N HIS A 55 -5.33 -12.47 0.53
CA HIS A 55 -5.45 -12.37 1.98
C HIS A 55 -5.62 -10.92 2.47
N LEU A 56 -4.85 -9.98 1.90
CA LEU A 56 -4.93 -8.56 2.25
C LEU A 56 -6.29 -7.96 1.86
N ASN A 57 -6.81 -8.36 0.70
CA ASN A 57 -8.08 -7.88 0.19
C ASN A 57 -9.30 -8.73 0.64
N ARG A 58 -9.11 -9.69 1.56
CA ARG A 58 -10.17 -10.66 1.94
C ARG A 58 -11.44 -9.98 2.42
N SER A 59 -11.33 -8.90 3.18
CA SER A 59 -12.48 -8.21 3.74
C SER A 59 -13.36 -7.62 2.63
N LEU A 60 -12.75 -7.04 1.59
CA LEU A 60 -13.46 -6.53 0.42
C LEU A 60 -14.02 -7.66 -0.44
N LEU A 61 -13.19 -8.66 -0.74
CA LEU A 61 -13.54 -9.76 -1.64
C LEU A 61 -14.59 -10.72 -1.06
N GLN A 62 -14.68 -10.86 0.27
CA GLN A 62 -15.65 -11.76 0.91
C GLN A 62 -16.96 -11.05 1.31
N HIS A 63 -16.91 -9.76 1.66
CA HIS A 63 -18.09 -9.07 2.21
C HIS A 63 -18.83 -8.22 1.18
N CYS A 64 -18.20 -7.84 0.07
CA CYS A 64 -18.88 -7.04 -0.96
C CYS A 64 -19.69 -7.92 -1.93
N LYS A 65 -20.97 -7.57 -2.11
CA LYS A 65 -21.92 -8.27 -3.01
C LYS A 65 -21.38 -8.52 -4.44
N PRO A 66 -20.62 -7.61 -5.08
CA PRO A 66 -20.12 -7.82 -6.45
C PRO A 66 -19.18 -9.01 -6.63
N PHE A 67 -18.54 -9.49 -5.56
CA PHE A 67 -17.57 -10.60 -5.63
C PHE A 67 -18.19 -11.95 -5.23
N ARG A 68 -19.47 -11.98 -4.84
CA ARG A 68 -20.15 -13.22 -4.48
C ARG A 68 -20.24 -14.15 -5.69
N GLY A 69 -19.80 -15.40 -5.50
CA GLY A 69 -19.81 -16.42 -6.56
C GLY A 69 -18.64 -16.34 -7.54
N ALA A 70 -17.72 -15.39 -7.39
CA ALA A 70 -16.51 -15.35 -8.20
C ALA A 70 -15.61 -16.57 -7.92
N THR A 71 -15.02 -17.13 -8.97
CA THR A 71 -14.10 -18.28 -8.82
C THR A 71 -12.82 -17.86 -8.09
N LYS A 72 -12.14 -18.81 -7.44
CA LYS A 72 -10.85 -18.54 -6.77
C LYS A 72 -9.81 -17.91 -7.70
N GLY A 73 -9.78 -18.32 -8.97
CA GLY A 73 -8.90 -17.74 -9.99
C GLY A 73 -9.25 -16.28 -10.30
N CYS A 74 -10.55 -15.96 -10.43
CA CYS A 74 -11.02 -14.59 -10.63
C CYS A 74 -10.68 -13.69 -9.44
N LEU A 75 -10.93 -14.16 -8.20
CA LEU A 75 -10.62 -13.41 -6.98
C LEU A 75 -9.12 -13.12 -6.84
N ARG A 76 -8.25 -14.08 -7.19
CA ARG A 76 -6.79 -13.87 -7.23
C ARG A 76 -6.38 -12.82 -8.26
N ALA A 77 -6.93 -12.90 -9.47
CA ALA A 77 -6.64 -11.92 -10.51
C ALA A 77 -7.10 -10.50 -10.12
N LEU A 78 -8.27 -10.39 -9.48
CA LEU A 78 -8.78 -9.12 -8.95
C LEU A 78 -7.93 -8.60 -7.78
N ALA A 79 -7.54 -9.47 -6.86
CA ALA A 79 -6.70 -9.12 -5.72
C ALA A 79 -5.38 -8.48 -6.14
N MET A 80 -4.78 -8.96 -7.23
CA MET A 80 -3.55 -8.40 -7.81
C MET A 80 -3.72 -7.03 -8.48
N LYS A 81 -4.96 -6.54 -8.65
CA LYS A 81 -5.26 -5.24 -9.26
C LYS A 81 -5.66 -4.15 -8.26
N PHE A 82 -5.99 -4.52 -7.02
CA PHE A 82 -6.29 -3.54 -5.97
C PHE A 82 -4.99 -2.87 -5.46
N LYS A 83 -5.06 -1.56 -5.19
CA LYS A 83 -3.98 -0.74 -4.63
C LYS A 83 -4.44 -0.10 -3.34
#